data_AF-A0A8S8XVR4-F1
#
_entry.id   AF-A0A8S8XVR4-F1
#
_cell.length_a   1.000
_cell.length_b   1.000
_cell.length_c   1.000
_cell.angle_alpha   90.00
_cell.angle_beta   90.00
_cell.angle_gamma   90.00
#
_symmetry.space_group_name_H-M   'P 1'
#
loop_
_entity.id
_entity.type
_entity.pdbx_description
1 polymer ?
#
loop_
_entity_poly.entity_id
_entity_poly.type
_entity_poly.pdbx_seq_one_letter_code
_entity_poly.pdbx_strand_id
1 'polypeptide(L)'
;MDLEAAIEAEREQRARRAGQVATLTTVVVLTASIWLAWPGLEAVMQGQGAPFAVLGLPALVLLCGTLVHDHASGHTQATGRAAAAAAIAWPSLLFLGLRTSDAGVEERLAAGATLFLIGALLYRTAADAFAGGFRQARYRALLTGAGAVTVASLWFGLRTDVGADNDLAGAGITLLACGVALRSWFVEDEQRVLRKRFKSRLDALEDRLLELKAQGRRVDQATSLVRTAAAEGFSDPEHGMRLLDDAEEDVDRTISLEQDVVAIEADALASVEKAEQVAPTVRRPRSAFDAARREVELGSLREGEALFRQAKRRAETIVAWWAKAQKKIEEASLALADRDEPQLAHLHEALAEARQRMSKEDPTKAFELAMAIPEQVAQEQEANEDAEGILAEARRAIEAADGLDLEPHHNRLKEAEAALSAGDGRQAAGIAESIRRSLVVEREAMDVVRRAMRQRATIEQRFQGFEDAEAWGTRLADIEADAEARRWTQARRALDALSGDLDAQERDRGEAEQLLDFLREEWRALRAQAEAAQIGVGDDDRLDVERLLGEAESCIKRGMTPEALEALSSTDAAMERLRRRT
;
A
#
# COMPACT_ATOMS: atom_id res chain seq x y z
N MET A 1 -28.61 -1.38 -10.26
CA MET A 1 -29.46 -2.37 -10.95
C MET A 1 -28.68 -2.86 -12.14
N ASP A 2 -28.21 -4.10 -12.11
CA ASP A 2 -27.43 -4.69 -13.19
C ASP A 2 -28.30 -4.92 -14.41
N LEU A 3 -27.96 -4.22 -15.49
CA LEU A 3 -28.62 -4.33 -16.79
C LEU A 3 -28.51 -5.77 -17.32
N GLU A 4 -27.40 -6.46 -17.07
CA GLU A 4 -27.19 -7.86 -17.45
C GLU A 4 -28.13 -8.80 -16.70
N ALA A 5 -28.30 -8.61 -15.39
CA ALA A 5 -29.24 -9.41 -14.59
C ALA A 5 -30.71 -9.16 -15.01
N ALA A 6 -31.07 -7.94 -15.39
CA ALA A 6 -32.40 -7.63 -15.93
C ALA A 6 -32.63 -8.27 -17.32
N ILE A 7 -31.61 -8.28 -18.18
CA ILE A 7 -31.66 -8.93 -19.50
C ILE A 7 -31.75 -10.45 -19.36
N GLU A 8 -31.02 -11.06 -18.42
CA GLU A 8 -31.10 -12.49 -18.11
C GLU A 8 -32.46 -12.88 -17.53
N ALA A 9 -33.00 -12.10 -16.59
CA ALA A 9 -34.32 -12.33 -16.04
C ALA A 9 -35.43 -12.22 -17.10
N GLU A 10 -35.32 -11.26 -18.03
CA GLU A 10 -36.28 -11.12 -19.13
C GLU A 10 -36.17 -12.28 -20.14
N ARG A 11 -34.95 -12.75 -20.43
CA ARG A 11 -34.71 -13.94 -21.27
C ARG A 11 -35.29 -15.20 -20.66
N GLU A 12 -35.08 -15.43 -19.36
CA GLU A 12 -35.69 -16.56 -18.64
C GLU A 12 -37.21 -16.47 -18.63
N GLN A 13 -37.78 -15.29 -18.42
CA GLN A 13 -39.23 -15.11 -18.41
C GLN A 13 -39.82 -15.36 -19.80
N ARG A 14 -39.15 -14.93 -20.88
CA ARG A 14 -39.56 -15.23 -22.26
C ARG A 14 -39.46 -16.73 -22.57
N ALA A 15 -38.39 -17.40 -22.13
CA ALA A 15 -38.23 -18.85 -22.30
C ALA A 15 -39.31 -19.64 -21.56
N ARG A 16 -39.66 -19.24 -20.32
CA ARG A 16 -40.75 -19.87 -19.55
C ARG A 16 -42.11 -19.69 -20.22
N ARG A 17 -42.42 -18.49 -20.73
CA ARG A 17 -43.68 -18.23 -21.46
C ARG A 17 -43.73 -19.02 -22.76
N ALA A 18 -42.63 -19.08 -23.52
CA ALA A 18 -42.54 -19.89 -24.74
C ALA A 18 -42.75 -21.39 -24.45
N GLY A 19 -42.13 -21.90 -23.38
CA GLY A 19 -42.33 -23.28 -22.91
C GLY A 19 -43.78 -23.58 -22.51
N GLN A 20 -44.44 -22.66 -21.80
CA GLN A 20 -45.86 -22.79 -21.43
C GLN A 20 -46.79 -22.77 -22.65
N VAL A 21 -46.51 -21.93 -23.65
CA VAL A 21 -47.27 -21.90 -24.90
C VAL A 21 -47.05 -23.18 -25.70
N ALA A 22 -45.82 -23.69 -25.74
CA ALA A 22 -45.45 -24.92 -26.44
C ALA A 22 -46.10 -26.17 -25.81
N THR A 23 -46.19 -26.25 -24.49
CA THR A 23 -46.91 -27.35 -23.81
C THR A 23 -48.41 -27.25 -24.03
N LEU A 24 -48.99 -26.05 -23.96
CA LEU A 24 -50.41 -25.83 -24.20
C LEU A 24 -50.80 -26.17 -25.65
N THR A 25 -49.99 -25.79 -26.63
CA THR A 25 -50.18 -26.21 -28.05
C THR A 25 -50.06 -27.71 -28.21
N THR A 26 -49.11 -28.37 -27.55
CA THR A 26 -48.97 -29.83 -27.60
C THR A 26 -50.22 -30.54 -27.07
N VAL A 27 -50.77 -30.06 -25.95
CA VAL A 27 -52.03 -30.60 -25.39
C VAL A 27 -53.19 -30.40 -26.36
N VAL A 28 -53.32 -29.22 -26.98
CA VAL A 28 -54.38 -28.94 -27.96
C VAL A 28 -54.24 -29.79 -29.22
N VAL A 29 -53.02 -30.00 -29.72
CA VAL A 29 -52.76 -30.86 -30.89
C VAL A 29 -53.10 -32.31 -30.55
N LEU A 30 -52.70 -32.81 -29.38
CA LEU A 30 -52.98 -34.18 -28.96
C LEU A 30 -54.49 -34.42 -28.81
N THR A 31 -55.22 -33.49 -28.17
CA THR A 31 -56.66 -33.61 -28.03
C THR A 31 -57.38 -33.52 -29.38
N ALA A 32 -56.96 -32.63 -30.28
CA ALA A 32 -57.49 -32.55 -31.64
C ALA A 32 -57.19 -33.82 -32.46
N SER A 33 -55.99 -34.41 -32.31
CA SER A 33 -55.60 -35.64 -33.00
C SER A 33 -56.41 -36.84 -32.51
N ILE A 34 -56.63 -36.95 -31.20
CA ILE A 34 -57.48 -37.97 -30.60
C ILE A 34 -58.92 -37.82 -31.07
N TRP A 35 -59.43 -36.58 -31.13
CA TRP A 35 -60.78 -36.29 -31.61
C TRP A 35 -60.96 -36.68 -33.08
N LEU A 36 -59.99 -36.37 -33.94
CA LEU A 36 -59.99 -36.77 -35.35
C LEU A 36 -59.84 -38.28 -35.55
N ALA A 37 -59.13 -38.96 -34.64
CA ALA A 37 -58.97 -40.42 -34.66
C ALA A 37 -60.18 -41.15 -34.07
N TRP A 38 -61.08 -40.44 -33.37
CA TRP A 38 -62.21 -41.01 -32.63
C TRP A 38 -63.13 -41.90 -33.48
N PRO A 39 -63.53 -41.51 -34.72
CA PRO A 39 -64.38 -42.36 -35.54
C PRO A 39 -63.70 -43.68 -35.93
N GLY A 40 -62.37 -43.66 -36.13
CA GLY A 40 -61.58 -44.85 -36.44
C GLY A 40 -61.37 -45.74 -35.21
N LEU A 41 -61.16 -45.14 -34.04
CA LEU A 41 -61.10 -45.83 -32.75
C LEU A 41 -62.43 -46.51 -32.41
N GLU A 42 -63.55 -45.82 -32.63
CA GLU A 42 -64.89 -46.35 -32.42
C GLU A 42 -65.19 -47.53 -33.35
N ALA A 43 -64.82 -47.43 -34.64
CA ALA A 43 -64.94 -48.54 -35.59
C ALA A 43 -64.14 -49.79 -35.15
N VAL A 44 -62.91 -49.61 -34.67
CA VAL A 44 -62.06 -50.69 -34.13
C VAL A 44 -62.63 -51.29 -32.85
N MET A 45 -63.14 -50.47 -31.93
CA MET A 45 -63.79 -50.92 -30.70
C MET A 45 -65.08 -51.71 -30.97
N GLN A 46 -65.76 -51.44 -32.07
CA GLN A 46 -66.93 -52.19 -32.55
C GLN A 46 -66.57 -53.42 -33.38
N GLY A 47 -65.28 -53.76 -33.51
CA GLY A 47 -64.80 -54.96 -34.20
C GLY A 47 -64.74 -54.85 -35.73
N GLN A 48 -64.93 -53.66 -36.30
CA GLN A 48 -64.70 -53.40 -37.72
C GLN A 48 -63.27 -52.91 -37.90
N GLY A 49 -62.47 -53.56 -38.74
CA GLY A 49 -61.10 -53.11 -39.00
C GLY A 49 -61.09 -51.66 -39.50
N ALA A 50 -60.33 -50.77 -38.85
CA ALA A 50 -60.22 -49.39 -39.30
C ALA A 50 -59.52 -49.31 -40.66
N PRO A 51 -60.06 -48.58 -41.65
CA PRO A 51 -59.31 -48.24 -42.84
C PRO A 51 -58.12 -47.35 -42.44
N PHE A 52 -56.91 -47.73 -42.86
CA PHE A 52 -55.66 -46.99 -42.61
C PHE A 52 -55.75 -45.49 -43.00
N ALA A 53 -56.64 -45.16 -43.94
CA ALA A 53 -56.93 -43.79 -44.37
C ALA A 53 -57.46 -42.87 -43.24
N VAL A 54 -58.12 -43.41 -42.21
CA VAL A 54 -58.68 -42.63 -41.09
C VAL A 54 -57.59 -42.13 -40.14
N LEU A 55 -56.42 -42.79 -40.11
CA LEU A 55 -55.29 -42.43 -39.26
C LEU A 55 -54.37 -41.36 -39.88
N GLY A 56 -54.55 -41.04 -41.17
CA GLY A 56 -53.70 -40.08 -41.88
C GLY A 56 -53.81 -38.64 -41.36
N LEU A 57 -55.03 -38.17 -41.12
CA LEU A 57 -55.30 -36.83 -40.58
C LEU A 57 -54.78 -36.64 -39.14
N PRO A 58 -55.06 -37.56 -38.19
CA PRO A 58 -54.45 -37.54 -36.86
C PRO A 58 -52.91 -37.54 -36.88
N ALA A 59 -52.29 -38.40 -37.71
CA ALA A 59 -50.84 -38.45 -37.84
C ALA A 59 -50.26 -37.15 -38.39
N LEU A 60 -50.94 -36.50 -39.34
CA LEU A 60 -50.54 -35.22 -39.91
C LEU A 60 -50.68 -34.08 -38.90
N VAL A 61 -51.75 -34.07 -38.09
CA VAL A 61 -51.92 -33.09 -37.01
C VAL A 61 -50.83 -33.25 -35.94
N LEU A 62 -50.49 -34.48 -35.56
CA LEU A 62 -49.37 -34.75 -34.64
C LEU A 62 -48.04 -34.28 -35.23
N LEU A 63 -47.77 -34.56 -36.50
CA LEU A 63 -46.58 -34.07 -37.21
C LEU A 63 -46.53 -32.54 -37.21
N CYS A 64 -47.64 -31.87 -37.57
CA CYS A 64 -47.74 -30.41 -37.50
C CYS A 64 -47.52 -29.87 -36.08
N GLY A 65 -48.04 -30.56 -35.05
CA GLY A 65 -47.81 -30.18 -33.66
C GLY A 65 -46.36 -30.29 -33.22
N THR A 66 -45.64 -31.33 -33.67
CA THR A 66 -44.18 -31.44 -33.41
C THR A 66 -43.41 -30.29 -34.07
N LEU A 67 -43.79 -29.87 -35.27
CA LEU A 67 -43.16 -28.76 -35.98
C LEU A 67 -43.46 -27.39 -35.32
N VAL A 68 -44.68 -27.20 -34.80
CA VAL A 68 -45.07 -25.98 -34.05
C VAL A 68 -44.36 -25.92 -32.70
N HIS A 69 -44.24 -27.04 -32.00
CA HIS A 69 -43.49 -27.15 -30.75
C HIS A 69 -42.00 -26.82 -30.96
N ASP A 70 -41.41 -27.37 -32.02
CA ASP A 70 -40.02 -27.10 -32.42
C ASP A 70 -39.81 -25.60 -32.73
N HIS A 71 -40.73 -24.95 -33.44
CA HIS A 71 -40.66 -23.51 -33.71
C HIS A 71 -40.77 -22.65 -32.44
N ALA A 72 -41.64 -23.02 -31.49
CA ALA A 72 -41.81 -22.31 -30.22
C ALA A 72 -40.60 -22.46 -29.26
N SER A 73 -39.83 -23.55 -29.39
CA SER A 73 -38.66 -23.83 -28.53
C SER A 73 -37.44 -22.92 -28.80
N GLY A 74 -37.40 -22.23 -29.96
CA GLY A 74 -36.36 -21.23 -30.27
C GLY A 74 -34.94 -21.78 -30.50
N HIS A 75 -34.74 -23.10 -30.53
CA HIS A 75 -33.44 -23.71 -30.80
C HIS A 75 -33.08 -23.66 -32.30
N THR A 76 -31.82 -23.35 -32.61
CA THR A 76 -31.30 -23.28 -34.00
C THR A 76 -31.36 -24.62 -34.75
N GLN A 77 -31.38 -25.75 -34.06
CA GLN A 77 -31.60 -27.08 -34.65
C GLN A 77 -33.08 -27.35 -34.98
N ALA A 78 -34.01 -26.77 -34.20
CA ALA A 78 -35.45 -26.96 -34.37
C ALA A 78 -35.98 -26.16 -35.57
N THR A 79 -35.43 -24.97 -35.83
CA THR A 79 -35.71 -24.18 -37.05
C THR A 79 -35.24 -24.90 -38.32
N GLY A 80 -34.11 -25.61 -38.27
CA GLY A 80 -33.60 -26.39 -39.40
C GLY A 80 -34.48 -27.58 -39.78
N ARG A 81 -35.07 -28.27 -38.80
CA ARG A 81 -36.00 -29.40 -39.04
C ARG A 81 -37.34 -28.92 -39.61
N ALA A 82 -37.89 -27.84 -39.06
CA ALA A 82 -39.12 -27.24 -39.58
C ALA A 82 -38.95 -26.72 -41.02
N ALA A 83 -37.82 -26.06 -41.30
CA ALA A 83 -37.48 -25.65 -42.65
C ALA A 83 -37.28 -26.84 -43.60
N ALA A 84 -36.73 -27.96 -43.12
CA ALA A 84 -36.59 -29.17 -43.92
C ALA A 84 -37.93 -29.82 -44.27
N ALA A 85 -38.84 -29.91 -43.30
CA ALA A 85 -40.20 -30.38 -43.53
C ALA A 85 -40.95 -29.45 -44.51
N ALA A 86 -40.80 -28.14 -44.35
CA ALA A 86 -41.34 -27.14 -45.27
C ALA A 86 -40.81 -27.32 -46.70
N ALA A 87 -39.49 -27.54 -46.85
CA ALA A 87 -38.82 -27.78 -48.13
C ALA A 87 -39.34 -29.04 -48.86
N ILE A 88 -39.73 -30.09 -48.12
CA ILE A 88 -40.30 -31.32 -48.67
C ILE A 88 -41.80 -31.16 -48.96
N ALA A 89 -42.55 -30.46 -48.11
CA ALA A 89 -44.02 -30.44 -48.15
C ALA A 89 -44.61 -29.39 -49.11
N TRP A 90 -43.92 -28.26 -49.34
CA TRP A 90 -44.45 -27.18 -50.17
C TRP A 90 -44.86 -27.62 -51.59
N PRO A 91 -44.12 -28.50 -52.30
CA PRO A 91 -44.51 -28.92 -53.64
C PRO A 91 -45.84 -29.67 -53.62
N SER A 92 -46.05 -30.56 -52.64
CA SER A 92 -47.26 -31.38 -52.50
C SER A 92 -48.49 -30.55 -52.16
N LEU A 93 -48.33 -29.54 -51.32
CA LEU A 93 -49.42 -28.64 -50.94
C LEU A 93 -49.83 -27.71 -52.09
N LEU A 94 -48.88 -27.22 -52.89
CA LEU A 94 -49.21 -26.47 -54.11
C LEU A 94 -49.98 -27.34 -55.12
N PHE A 95 -49.60 -28.62 -55.27
CA PHE A 95 -50.32 -29.54 -56.15
C PHE A 95 -51.74 -29.83 -55.67
N LEU A 96 -51.92 -30.08 -54.38
CA LEU A 96 -53.25 -30.28 -53.81
C LEU A 96 -54.13 -29.01 -53.91
N GLY A 97 -53.55 -27.82 -53.78
CA GLY A 97 -54.28 -26.56 -53.92
C GLY A 97 -54.76 -26.25 -55.35
N LEU A 98 -54.02 -26.72 -56.37
CA LEU A 98 -54.38 -26.57 -57.78
C LEU A 98 -55.27 -27.69 -58.32
N ARG A 99 -55.51 -28.73 -57.53
CA ARG A 99 -56.30 -29.89 -57.92
C ARG A 99 -57.79 -29.55 -58.01
N THR A 100 -58.44 -30.06 -59.04
CA THR A 100 -59.89 -30.07 -59.19
C THR A 100 -60.53 -31.18 -58.33
N SER A 101 -61.57 -30.84 -57.57
CA SER A 101 -62.39 -31.77 -56.77
C SER A 101 -63.87 -31.64 -57.15
N ASP A 102 -64.67 -32.67 -56.86
CA ASP A 102 -66.13 -32.71 -57.08
C ASP A 102 -66.94 -31.88 -56.07
N ALA A 103 -66.27 -31.03 -55.27
CA ALA A 103 -66.90 -30.15 -54.30
C ALA A 103 -67.53 -28.92 -54.97
N GLY A 104 -68.41 -28.22 -54.25
CA GLY A 104 -68.99 -26.96 -54.72
C GLY A 104 -67.92 -25.92 -55.09
N VAL A 105 -68.21 -25.06 -56.08
CA VAL A 105 -67.24 -24.10 -56.64
C VAL A 105 -66.63 -23.19 -55.57
N GLU A 106 -67.44 -22.69 -54.63
CA GLU A 106 -66.98 -21.81 -53.54
C GLU A 106 -66.05 -22.54 -52.56
N GLU A 107 -66.41 -23.75 -52.16
CA GLU A 107 -65.61 -24.58 -51.24
C GLU A 107 -64.27 -24.97 -51.86
N ARG A 108 -64.29 -25.33 -53.15
CA ARG A 108 -63.09 -25.69 -53.91
C ARG A 108 -62.14 -24.50 -54.07
N LEU A 109 -62.66 -23.32 -54.37
CA LEU A 109 -61.82 -22.11 -54.49
C LEU A 109 -61.21 -21.72 -53.15
N ALA A 110 -61.98 -21.78 -52.05
CA ALA A 110 -61.49 -21.48 -50.72
C ALA A 110 -60.42 -22.47 -50.25
N ALA A 111 -60.66 -23.78 -50.42
CA ALA A 111 -59.70 -24.82 -50.05
C ALA A 111 -58.44 -24.79 -50.93
N GLY A 112 -58.62 -24.56 -52.24
CA GLY A 112 -57.50 -24.46 -53.19
C GLY A 112 -56.60 -23.25 -52.89
N ALA A 113 -57.19 -22.07 -52.69
CA ALA A 113 -56.46 -20.85 -52.39
C ALA A 113 -55.71 -20.93 -51.05
N THR A 114 -56.31 -21.54 -50.02
CA THR A 114 -55.66 -21.71 -48.71
C THR A 114 -54.47 -22.66 -48.78
N LEU A 115 -54.60 -23.82 -49.43
CA LEU A 115 -53.48 -24.75 -49.62
C LEU A 115 -52.36 -24.16 -50.48
N PHE A 116 -52.70 -23.41 -51.53
CA PHE A 116 -51.72 -22.72 -52.35
C PHE A 116 -50.94 -21.67 -51.54
N LEU A 117 -51.63 -20.87 -50.72
CA LEU A 117 -51.01 -19.87 -49.86
C LEU A 117 -50.09 -20.52 -48.82
N ILE A 118 -50.53 -21.61 -48.19
CA ILE A 118 -49.71 -22.38 -47.25
C ILE A 118 -48.46 -22.93 -47.96
N GLY A 119 -48.61 -23.52 -49.16
CA GLY A 119 -47.49 -24.01 -49.96
C GLY A 119 -46.49 -22.90 -50.30
N ALA A 120 -46.97 -21.72 -50.70
CA ALA A 120 -46.11 -20.58 -51.01
C ALA A 120 -45.35 -20.05 -49.77
N LEU A 121 -46.01 -20.01 -48.61
CA LEU A 121 -45.37 -19.65 -47.34
C LEU A 121 -44.30 -20.66 -46.95
N LEU A 122 -44.55 -21.96 -47.08
CA LEU A 122 -43.58 -23.02 -46.77
C LEU A 122 -42.36 -22.98 -47.71
N TYR A 123 -42.58 -22.67 -49.00
CA TYR A 123 -41.47 -22.42 -49.92
C TYR A 123 -40.62 -21.25 -49.45
N ARG A 124 -41.25 -20.13 -49.04
CA ARG A 124 -40.54 -18.95 -48.57
C ARG A 124 -39.78 -19.22 -47.27
N THR A 125 -40.38 -19.88 -46.29
CA THR A 125 -39.70 -20.21 -45.03
C THR A 125 -38.53 -21.15 -45.25
N ALA A 126 -38.65 -22.15 -46.12
CA ALA A 126 -37.52 -23.00 -46.52
C ALA A 126 -36.45 -22.21 -47.30
N ALA A 127 -36.85 -21.26 -48.14
CA ALA A 127 -35.92 -20.44 -48.91
C ALA A 127 -35.08 -19.53 -48.00
N ASP A 128 -35.72 -18.88 -47.04
CA ASP A 128 -35.11 -17.96 -46.08
C ASP A 128 -34.26 -18.70 -45.05
N ALA A 129 -34.73 -19.86 -44.54
CA ALA A 129 -34.01 -20.64 -43.52
C ALA A 129 -32.70 -21.26 -44.03
N PHE A 130 -32.60 -21.54 -45.33
CA PHE A 130 -31.38 -22.05 -45.96
C PHE A 130 -30.64 -20.99 -46.80
N ALA A 131 -30.91 -19.69 -46.56
CA ALA A 131 -30.13 -18.60 -47.13
C ALA A 131 -28.82 -18.44 -46.31
N GLY A 132 -27.66 -18.40 -46.99
CA GLY A 132 -26.40 -18.04 -46.32
C GLY A 132 -25.18 -18.93 -46.59
N GLY A 133 -25.26 -19.94 -47.47
CA GLY A 133 -24.04 -20.65 -47.89
C GLY A 133 -24.26 -21.83 -48.82
N PHE A 134 -23.18 -22.25 -49.49
CA PHE A 134 -23.19 -23.34 -50.47
C PHE A 134 -23.64 -24.69 -49.89
N ARG A 135 -23.23 -25.01 -48.64
CA ARG A 135 -23.67 -26.23 -47.95
C ARG A 135 -25.17 -26.20 -47.67
N GLN A 136 -25.70 -25.07 -47.19
CA GLN A 136 -27.12 -24.87 -46.93
C GLN A 136 -27.95 -24.91 -48.23
N ALA A 137 -27.44 -24.31 -49.31
CA ALA A 137 -28.07 -24.33 -50.63
C ALA A 137 -28.19 -25.76 -51.20
N ARG A 138 -27.13 -26.57 -51.08
CA ARG A 138 -27.14 -27.99 -51.49
C ARG A 138 -28.05 -28.85 -50.62
N TYR A 139 -28.10 -28.59 -49.32
CA TYR A 139 -29.02 -29.30 -48.43
C TYR A 139 -30.49 -28.99 -48.77
N ARG A 140 -30.82 -27.71 -49.05
CA ARG A 140 -32.15 -27.31 -49.56
C ARG A 140 -32.47 -27.99 -50.89
N ALA A 141 -31.51 -28.09 -51.80
CA ALA A 141 -31.68 -28.76 -53.08
C ALA A 141 -32.06 -30.24 -52.91
N LEU A 142 -31.39 -30.96 -52.00
CA LEU A 142 -31.72 -32.37 -51.69
C LEU A 142 -33.14 -32.51 -51.14
N LEU A 143 -33.53 -31.67 -50.19
CA LEU A 143 -34.84 -31.72 -49.55
C LEU A 143 -35.97 -31.33 -50.51
N THR A 144 -35.74 -30.31 -51.33
CA THR A 144 -36.70 -29.91 -52.38
C THR A 144 -36.79 -30.98 -53.47
N GLY A 145 -35.69 -31.67 -53.78
CA GLY A 145 -35.68 -32.84 -54.65
C GLY A 145 -36.52 -33.99 -54.08
N ALA A 146 -36.44 -34.25 -52.78
CA ALA A 146 -37.33 -35.21 -52.11
C ALA A 146 -38.80 -34.76 -52.20
N GLY A 147 -39.10 -33.48 -52.04
CA GLY A 147 -40.42 -32.91 -52.26
C GLY A 147 -40.94 -33.01 -53.70
N ALA A 148 -40.05 -32.97 -54.70
CA ALA A 148 -40.41 -33.22 -56.09
C ALA A 148 -40.84 -34.70 -56.29
N VAL A 149 -40.17 -35.63 -55.62
CA VAL A 149 -40.54 -37.05 -55.63
C VAL A 149 -41.87 -37.28 -54.92
N THR A 150 -42.15 -36.61 -53.80
CA THR A 150 -43.45 -36.74 -53.11
C THR A 150 -44.61 -36.20 -53.95
N VAL A 151 -44.46 -35.06 -54.64
CA VAL A 151 -45.46 -34.57 -55.61
C VAL A 151 -45.67 -35.54 -56.74
N ALA A 152 -44.59 -36.03 -57.36
CA ALA A 152 -44.69 -36.98 -58.44
C ALA A 152 -45.46 -38.23 -57.99
N SER A 153 -45.14 -38.74 -56.80
CA SER A 153 -45.80 -39.92 -56.22
C SER A 153 -47.28 -39.67 -55.94
N LEU A 154 -47.62 -38.49 -55.42
CA LEU A 154 -49.00 -38.08 -55.15
C LEU A 154 -49.80 -37.88 -56.44
N TRP A 155 -49.19 -37.27 -57.46
CA TRP A 155 -49.77 -37.08 -58.78
C TRP A 155 -50.05 -38.43 -59.46
N PHE A 156 -49.08 -39.35 -59.50
CA PHE A 156 -49.27 -40.69 -60.05
C PHE A 156 -50.27 -41.52 -59.25
N GLY A 157 -50.22 -41.47 -57.92
CA GLY A 157 -51.07 -42.27 -57.04
C GLY A 157 -52.55 -41.85 -57.03
N LEU A 158 -52.84 -40.59 -57.37
CA LEU A 158 -54.21 -40.06 -57.44
C LEU A 158 -54.77 -39.97 -58.86
N ARG A 159 -54.04 -40.51 -59.84
CA ARG A 159 -54.44 -40.51 -61.24
C ARG A 159 -55.47 -41.61 -61.49
N THR A 160 -56.68 -41.22 -61.88
CA THR A 160 -57.76 -42.17 -62.18
C THR A 160 -57.85 -42.51 -63.67
N ASP A 161 -57.50 -41.56 -64.57
CA ASP A 161 -57.45 -41.73 -66.03
C ASP A 161 -56.34 -40.89 -66.68
N VAL A 162 -55.90 -41.26 -67.89
CA VAL A 162 -54.90 -40.50 -68.68
C VAL A 162 -55.58 -39.33 -69.39
N GLY A 163 -55.23 -38.10 -69.03
CA GLY A 163 -55.81 -36.87 -69.63
C GLY A 163 -56.80 -36.11 -68.75
N ALA A 164 -56.84 -36.39 -67.44
CA ALA A 164 -57.65 -35.64 -66.49
C ALA A 164 -57.16 -34.18 -66.37
N ASP A 165 -58.08 -33.25 -66.04
CA ASP A 165 -57.81 -31.79 -65.90
C ASP A 165 -56.62 -31.46 -64.97
N ASN A 166 -56.26 -32.37 -64.07
CA ASN A 166 -55.18 -32.21 -63.08
C ASN A 166 -53.79 -32.65 -63.57
N ASP A 167 -53.68 -33.29 -64.74
CA ASP A 167 -52.40 -33.83 -65.24
C ASP A 167 -51.38 -32.72 -65.56
N LEU A 168 -51.84 -31.58 -66.10
CA LEU A 168 -50.98 -30.42 -66.37
C LEU A 168 -50.46 -29.78 -65.07
N ALA A 169 -51.29 -29.71 -64.03
CA ALA A 169 -50.89 -29.17 -62.73
C ALA A 169 -49.85 -30.06 -62.04
N GLY A 170 -50.03 -31.39 -62.07
CA GLY A 170 -49.09 -32.35 -61.50
C GLY A 170 -47.72 -32.34 -62.19
N ALA A 171 -47.71 -32.37 -63.53
CA ALA A 171 -46.49 -32.26 -64.32
C ALA A 171 -45.77 -30.92 -64.10
N GLY A 172 -46.54 -29.81 -64.12
CA GLY A 172 -46.00 -28.46 -63.95
C GLY A 172 -45.31 -28.24 -62.61
N ILE A 173 -45.92 -28.71 -61.51
CA ILE A 173 -45.37 -28.52 -60.16
C ILE A 173 -44.18 -29.45 -59.89
N THR A 174 -44.20 -30.67 -60.43
CA THR A 174 -43.06 -31.58 -60.35
C THR A 174 -41.84 -30.97 -61.07
N LEU A 175 -42.03 -30.44 -62.28
CA LEU A 175 -40.98 -29.75 -63.03
C LEU A 175 -40.49 -28.48 -62.32
N LEU A 176 -41.40 -27.71 -61.73
CA LEU A 176 -41.06 -26.54 -60.93
C LEU A 176 -40.17 -26.91 -59.73
N ALA A 177 -40.53 -27.94 -58.97
CA ALA A 177 -39.76 -28.41 -57.82
C ALA A 177 -38.36 -28.91 -58.25
N CYS A 178 -38.28 -29.67 -59.34
CA CYS A 178 -37.00 -30.09 -59.93
C CYS A 178 -36.14 -28.89 -60.37
N GLY A 179 -36.74 -27.88 -61.02
CA GLY A 179 -36.03 -26.67 -61.44
C GLY A 179 -35.47 -25.88 -60.26
N VAL A 180 -36.23 -25.75 -59.17
CA VAL A 180 -35.79 -25.10 -57.92
C VAL A 180 -34.65 -25.89 -57.25
N ALA A 181 -34.74 -27.23 -57.22
CA ALA A 181 -33.69 -28.09 -56.68
C ALA A 181 -32.39 -27.97 -57.50
N LEU A 182 -32.47 -28.00 -58.83
CA LEU A 182 -31.30 -27.84 -59.71
C LEU A 182 -30.65 -26.47 -59.54
N ARG A 183 -31.43 -25.38 -59.53
CA ARG A 183 -30.90 -24.02 -59.32
C ARG A 183 -30.13 -23.89 -58.00
N SER A 184 -30.61 -24.53 -56.95
CA SER A 184 -29.95 -24.49 -55.63
C SER A 184 -28.72 -25.42 -55.53
N TRP A 185 -28.63 -26.43 -56.39
CA TRP A 185 -27.48 -27.34 -56.46
C TRP A 185 -26.24 -26.71 -57.14
N PHE A 186 -26.46 -25.85 -58.14
CA PHE A 186 -25.42 -25.24 -58.98
C PHE A 186 -24.87 -23.89 -58.47
N VAL A 187 -25.15 -23.49 -57.23
CA VAL A 187 -24.51 -22.31 -56.61
C VAL A 187 -23.00 -22.58 -56.50
N GLU A 188 -22.11 -21.71 -56.96
CA GLU A 188 -20.65 -21.92 -56.85
C GLU A 188 -20.09 -21.51 -55.46
N ASP A 189 -19.00 -22.15 -55.00
CA ASP A 189 -18.28 -21.77 -53.78
C ASP A 189 -17.26 -20.68 -54.09
N GLU A 190 -17.60 -19.43 -53.78
CA GLU A 190 -16.76 -18.25 -54.02
C GLU A 190 -15.40 -18.31 -53.30
N GLN A 191 -15.27 -19.08 -52.21
CA GLN A 191 -14.05 -19.15 -51.38
C GLN A 191 -13.18 -20.39 -51.64
N ARG A 192 -13.44 -21.16 -52.71
CA ARG A 192 -12.70 -22.40 -53.00
C ARG A 192 -11.18 -22.22 -53.08
N VAL A 193 -10.73 -21.09 -53.65
CA VAL A 193 -9.30 -20.76 -53.78
C VAL A 193 -8.66 -20.51 -52.41
N LEU A 194 -9.36 -19.79 -51.53
CA LEU A 194 -8.89 -19.49 -50.17
C LEU A 194 -8.77 -20.76 -49.33
N ARG A 195 -9.77 -21.66 -49.38
CA ARG A 195 -9.69 -22.96 -48.68
C ARG A 195 -8.49 -23.81 -49.12
N LYS A 196 -8.15 -23.79 -50.42
CA LYS A 196 -6.98 -24.51 -50.94
C LYS A 196 -5.67 -23.91 -50.42
N ARG A 197 -5.56 -22.58 -50.39
CA ARG A 197 -4.39 -21.88 -49.82
C ARG A 197 -4.26 -22.14 -48.32
N PHE A 198 -5.36 -22.03 -47.58
CA PHE A 198 -5.42 -22.33 -46.15
C PHE A 198 -4.92 -23.74 -45.86
N LYS A 199 -5.41 -24.77 -46.58
CA LYS A 199 -4.94 -26.14 -46.40
C LYS A 199 -3.43 -26.29 -46.61
N SER A 200 -2.92 -25.77 -47.73
CA SER A 200 -1.48 -25.85 -48.02
C SER A 200 -0.61 -25.17 -46.96
N ARG A 201 -1.10 -24.07 -46.38
CA ARG A 201 -0.39 -23.33 -45.33
C ARG A 201 -0.48 -24.03 -43.97
N LEU A 202 -1.64 -24.60 -43.65
CA LEU A 202 -1.85 -25.41 -42.46
C LEU A 202 -0.89 -26.61 -42.45
N ASP A 203 -0.85 -27.38 -43.54
CA ASP A 203 0.03 -28.55 -43.67
C ASP A 203 1.52 -28.14 -43.48
N ALA A 204 1.95 -27.05 -44.13
CA ALA A 204 3.32 -26.55 -44.01
C ALA A 204 3.67 -26.07 -42.58
N LEU A 205 2.74 -25.43 -41.89
CA LEU A 205 2.97 -24.94 -40.52
C LEU A 205 2.93 -26.08 -39.50
N GLU A 206 2.08 -27.10 -39.70
CA GLU A 206 2.08 -28.32 -38.90
C GLU A 206 3.41 -29.07 -39.02
N ASP A 207 3.94 -29.24 -40.24
CA ASP A 207 5.25 -29.85 -40.48
C ASP A 207 6.36 -29.06 -39.77
N ARG A 208 6.38 -27.72 -39.92
CA ARG A 208 7.35 -26.84 -39.25
C ARG A 208 7.26 -26.95 -37.72
N LEU A 209 6.06 -27.03 -37.14
CA LEU A 209 5.89 -27.20 -35.69
C LEU A 209 6.38 -28.57 -35.20
N LEU A 210 6.23 -29.63 -35.99
CA LEU A 210 6.78 -30.95 -35.68
C LEU A 210 8.31 -30.94 -35.68
N GLU A 211 8.93 -30.29 -36.66
CA GLU A 211 10.40 -30.10 -36.69
C GLU A 211 10.90 -29.32 -35.46
N LEU A 212 10.23 -28.23 -35.10
CA LEU A 212 10.59 -27.42 -33.93
C LEU A 212 10.45 -28.23 -32.62
N LYS A 213 9.40 -29.05 -32.50
CA LYS A 213 9.24 -29.96 -31.36
C LYS A 213 10.32 -31.04 -31.33
N ALA A 214 10.72 -31.59 -32.47
CA ALA A 214 11.82 -32.55 -32.57
C ALA A 214 13.16 -31.94 -32.15
N GLN A 215 13.34 -30.63 -32.38
CA GLN A 215 14.48 -29.84 -31.89
C GLN A 215 14.39 -29.48 -30.39
N GLY A 216 13.30 -29.87 -29.71
CA GLY A 216 13.10 -29.60 -28.28
C GLY A 216 12.53 -28.21 -27.97
N ARG A 217 12.07 -27.44 -28.97
CA ARG A 217 11.50 -26.10 -28.75
C ARG A 217 10.07 -26.18 -28.23
N ARG A 218 9.76 -25.35 -27.23
CA ARG A 218 8.39 -25.22 -26.70
C ARG A 218 7.58 -24.25 -27.57
N VAL A 219 6.71 -24.81 -28.41
CA VAL A 219 5.81 -24.07 -29.32
C VAL A 219 4.35 -24.38 -29.00
N ASP A 220 4.00 -24.47 -27.72
CA ASP A 220 2.68 -24.93 -27.26
C ASP A 220 1.56 -23.94 -27.65
N GLN A 221 1.83 -22.63 -27.57
CA GLN A 221 0.89 -21.60 -27.98
C GLN A 221 0.62 -21.65 -29.49
N ALA A 222 1.68 -21.62 -30.33
CA ALA A 222 1.55 -21.83 -31.77
C ALA A 222 0.85 -23.15 -32.13
N THR A 223 1.15 -24.25 -31.42
CA THR A 223 0.45 -25.54 -31.61
C THR A 223 -1.05 -25.43 -31.33
N SER A 224 -1.42 -24.73 -30.25
CA SER A 224 -2.82 -24.52 -29.90
C SER A 224 -3.54 -23.70 -30.97
N LEU A 225 -2.92 -22.62 -31.47
CA LEU A 225 -3.46 -21.79 -32.53
C LEU A 225 -3.65 -22.57 -33.83
N VAL A 226 -2.66 -23.37 -34.24
CA VAL A 226 -2.74 -24.24 -35.42
C VAL A 226 -3.84 -25.28 -35.28
N ARG A 227 -4.00 -25.89 -34.11
CA ARG A 227 -5.09 -26.85 -33.85
C ARG A 227 -6.47 -26.20 -33.93
N THR A 228 -6.62 -24.98 -33.41
CA THR A 228 -7.86 -24.20 -33.53
C THR A 228 -8.12 -23.83 -35.00
N ALA A 229 -7.09 -23.40 -35.73
CA ALA A 229 -7.17 -23.12 -37.15
C ALA A 229 -7.61 -24.36 -37.94
N ALA A 230 -7.07 -25.55 -37.64
CA ALA A 230 -7.46 -26.81 -38.28
C ALA A 230 -8.95 -27.15 -38.06
N ALA A 231 -9.49 -26.84 -36.87
CA ALA A 231 -10.89 -27.11 -36.54
C ALA A 231 -11.87 -26.13 -37.20
N GLU A 232 -11.54 -24.84 -37.22
CA GLU A 232 -12.49 -23.77 -37.60
C GLU A 232 -12.22 -23.17 -38.99
N GLY A 233 -10.97 -23.21 -39.45
CA GLY A 233 -10.49 -22.52 -40.67
C GLY A 233 -11.02 -23.08 -41.98
N PHE A 234 -11.51 -24.32 -42.01
CA PHE A 234 -12.21 -24.83 -43.20
C PHE A 234 -13.63 -24.25 -43.36
N SER A 235 -14.27 -23.89 -42.24
CA SER A 235 -15.60 -23.27 -42.24
C SER A 235 -15.49 -21.77 -42.50
N ASP A 236 -14.52 -21.09 -41.87
CA ASP A 236 -14.17 -19.70 -42.13
C ASP A 236 -12.68 -19.57 -42.51
N PRO A 237 -12.37 -19.52 -43.82
CA PRO A 237 -10.99 -19.45 -44.31
C PRO A 237 -10.27 -18.17 -43.92
N GLU A 238 -10.96 -17.04 -43.75
CA GLU A 238 -10.30 -15.77 -43.41
C GLU A 238 -9.86 -15.78 -41.94
N HIS A 239 -10.74 -16.25 -41.05
CA HIS A 239 -10.38 -16.44 -39.65
C HIS A 239 -9.26 -17.47 -39.47
N GLY A 240 -9.35 -18.61 -40.18
CA GLY A 240 -8.31 -19.63 -40.18
C GLY A 240 -6.95 -19.09 -40.63
N MET A 241 -6.92 -18.25 -41.67
CA MET A 241 -5.67 -17.63 -42.14
C MET A 241 -5.04 -16.70 -41.10
N ARG A 242 -5.85 -15.91 -40.37
CA ARG A 242 -5.35 -15.06 -39.28
C ARG A 242 -4.76 -15.87 -38.14
N LEU A 243 -5.40 -16.98 -37.75
CA LEU A 243 -4.87 -17.87 -36.73
C LEU A 243 -3.53 -18.49 -37.14
N LEU A 244 -3.34 -18.77 -38.43
CA LEU A 244 -2.04 -19.22 -38.95
C LEU A 244 -0.99 -18.10 -38.95
N ASP A 245 -1.38 -16.85 -39.24
CA ASP A 245 -0.48 -15.67 -39.12
C ASP A 245 -0.01 -15.50 -37.66
N ASP A 246 -0.94 -15.53 -36.70
CA ASP A 246 -0.63 -15.39 -35.27
C ASP A 246 0.28 -16.53 -34.77
N ALA A 247 0.05 -17.76 -35.26
CA ALA A 247 0.89 -18.91 -34.93
C ALA A 247 2.30 -18.80 -35.51
N GLU A 248 2.44 -18.25 -36.72
CA GLU A 248 3.73 -18.02 -37.37
C GLU A 248 4.51 -16.91 -36.64
N GLU A 249 3.85 -15.81 -36.27
CA GLU A 249 4.45 -14.74 -35.46
C GLU A 249 4.93 -15.25 -34.09
N ASP A 250 4.15 -16.11 -33.42
CA ASP A 250 4.54 -16.72 -32.14
C ASP A 250 5.77 -17.64 -32.28
N VAL A 251 5.86 -18.40 -33.37
CA VAL A 251 7.04 -19.20 -33.71
C VAL A 251 8.26 -18.30 -33.91
N ASP A 252 8.14 -17.26 -34.73
CA ASP A 252 9.26 -16.36 -35.03
C ASP A 252 9.72 -15.59 -33.78
N ARG A 253 8.78 -15.17 -32.92
CA ARG A 253 9.08 -14.56 -31.62
C ARG A 253 9.85 -15.51 -30.69
N THR A 254 9.47 -16.80 -30.68
CA THR A 254 10.15 -17.81 -29.87
C THR A 254 11.59 -18.03 -30.35
N ILE A 255 11.79 -18.08 -31.67
CA ILE A 255 13.12 -18.20 -32.28
C ILE A 255 13.98 -16.96 -31.98
N SER A 256 13.40 -15.76 -32.08
CA SER A 256 14.09 -14.52 -31.75
C SER A 256 14.51 -14.49 -30.27
N LEU A 257 13.62 -14.89 -29.37
CA LEU A 257 13.92 -14.94 -27.93
C LEU A 257 15.05 -15.93 -27.64
N GLU A 258 15.09 -17.08 -28.31
CA GLU A 258 16.17 -18.06 -28.17
C GLU A 258 17.53 -17.46 -28.55
N GLN A 259 17.60 -16.69 -29.65
CA GLN A 259 18.82 -15.99 -30.05
C GLN A 259 19.26 -14.94 -29.03
N ASP A 260 18.31 -14.16 -28.50
CA ASP A 260 18.58 -13.15 -27.47
C ASP A 260 19.09 -13.80 -26.18
N VAL A 261 18.51 -14.93 -25.77
CA VAL A 261 18.93 -15.69 -24.58
C VAL A 261 20.37 -16.18 -24.72
N VAL A 262 20.78 -16.65 -25.90
CA VAL A 262 22.18 -17.07 -26.14
C VAL A 262 23.16 -15.91 -26.01
N ALA A 263 22.79 -14.71 -26.52
CA ALA A 263 23.62 -13.52 -26.35
C ALA A 263 23.72 -13.10 -24.88
N ILE A 264 22.61 -13.15 -24.14
CA ILE A 264 22.57 -12.85 -22.71
C ILE A 264 23.35 -13.88 -21.89
N GLU A 265 23.28 -15.16 -22.25
CA GLU A 265 24.07 -16.22 -21.62
C GLU A 265 25.57 -15.94 -21.74
N ALA A 266 26.06 -15.60 -22.94
CA ALA A 266 27.47 -15.32 -23.16
C ALA A 266 27.96 -14.09 -22.36
N ASP A 267 27.16 -13.02 -22.32
CA ASP A 267 27.48 -11.80 -21.56
C ASP A 267 27.43 -12.04 -20.03
N ALA A 268 26.43 -12.79 -19.56
CA ALA A 268 26.33 -13.19 -18.16
C ALA A 268 27.52 -14.08 -17.75
N LEU A 269 27.92 -15.04 -18.59
CA LEU A 269 29.09 -15.89 -18.35
C LEU A 269 30.37 -15.07 -18.22
N ALA A 270 30.61 -14.15 -19.16
CA ALA A 270 31.78 -13.27 -19.12
C ALA A 270 31.82 -12.41 -17.85
N SER A 271 30.66 -11.99 -17.34
CA SER A 271 30.55 -11.22 -16.11
C SER A 271 30.82 -12.09 -14.87
N VAL A 272 30.29 -13.32 -14.86
CA VAL A 272 30.53 -14.30 -13.78
C VAL A 272 32.00 -14.70 -13.70
N GLU A 273 32.65 -14.98 -14.83
CA GLU A 273 34.09 -15.31 -14.88
C GLU A 273 34.95 -14.17 -14.34
N LYS A 274 34.61 -12.91 -14.68
CA LYS A 274 35.29 -11.73 -14.09
C LYS A 274 35.10 -11.65 -12.58
N ALA A 275 33.91 -11.96 -12.08
CA ALA A 275 33.65 -11.98 -10.64
C ALA A 275 34.45 -13.09 -9.93
N GLU A 276 34.57 -14.27 -10.53
CA GLU A 276 35.38 -15.38 -10.01
C GLU A 276 36.88 -15.06 -9.98
N GLN A 277 37.37 -14.27 -10.95
CA GLN A 277 38.76 -13.77 -10.94
C GLN A 277 39.01 -12.78 -9.80
N VAL A 278 38.06 -11.89 -9.53
CA VAL A 278 38.15 -10.91 -8.42
C VAL A 278 38.03 -11.61 -7.06
N ALA A 279 37.13 -12.59 -6.96
CA ALA A 279 36.81 -13.26 -5.71
C ALA A 279 36.56 -14.77 -5.92
N PRO A 280 37.60 -15.62 -5.87
CA PRO A 280 37.49 -17.05 -6.15
C PRO A 280 36.59 -17.84 -5.17
N THR A 281 36.32 -17.27 -3.99
CA THR A 281 35.48 -17.88 -2.96
C THR A 281 33.99 -17.70 -3.20
N VAL A 282 33.59 -16.74 -4.04
CA VAL A 282 32.20 -16.37 -4.32
C VAL A 282 31.55 -17.40 -5.22
N ARG A 283 30.35 -17.87 -4.87
CA ARG A 283 29.65 -18.94 -5.60
C ARG A 283 28.25 -18.55 -6.07
N ARG A 284 27.57 -17.55 -5.50
CA ARG A 284 26.17 -17.26 -5.85
C ARG A 284 25.95 -16.76 -7.28
N PRO A 285 26.84 -15.96 -7.91
CA PRO A 285 26.71 -15.60 -9.32
C PRO A 285 26.75 -16.84 -10.21
N ARG A 286 27.71 -17.74 -9.98
CA ARG A 286 27.83 -19.00 -10.73
C ARG A 286 26.65 -19.92 -10.50
N SER A 287 26.22 -20.08 -9.26
CA SER A 287 25.04 -20.88 -8.91
C SER A 287 23.76 -20.39 -9.61
N ALA A 288 23.56 -19.07 -9.69
CA ALA A 288 22.43 -18.48 -10.40
C ALA A 288 22.54 -18.67 -11.92
N PHE A 289 23.75 -18.57 -12.48
CA PHE A 289 24.01 -18.84 -13.88
C PHE A 289 23.74 -20.30 -14.26
N ASP A 290 24.22 -21.25 -13.46
CA ASP A 290 23.99 -22.68 -13.70
C ASP A 290 22.49 -23.04 -13.53
N ALA A 291 21.76 -22.34 -12.65
CA ALA A 291 20.31 -22.45 -12.56
C ALA A 291 19.61 -21.95 -13.81
N ALA A 292 20.03 -20.80 -14.35
CA ALA A 292 19.51 -20.27 -15.61
C ALA A 292 19.69 -21.26 -16.76
N ARG A 293 20.88 -21.87 -16.89
CA ARG A 293 21.14 -22.91 -17.90
C ARG A 293 20.20 -24.10 -17.78
N ARG A 294 19.95 -24.59 -16.57
CA ARG A 294 18.99 -25.68 -16.35
C ARG A 294 17.57 -25.31 -16.79
N GLU A 295 17.10 -24.09 -16.47
CA GLU A 295 15.76 -23.66 -16.90
C GLU A 295 15.63 -23.53 -18.42
N VAL A 296 16.68 -23.04 -19.09
CA VAL A 296 16.75 -23.00 -20.55
C VAL A 296 16.75 -24.42 -21.14
N GLU A 297 17.54 -25.34 -20.58
CA GLU A 297 17.57 -26.75 -20.98
C GLU A 297 16.21 -27.45 -20.77
N LEU A 298 15.44 -27.06 -19.75
CA LEU A 298 14.08 -27.52 -19.51
C LEU A 298 13.04 -26.87 -20.44
N GLY A 299 13.43 -25.84 -21.21
CA GLY A 299 12.60 -25.15 -22.21
C GLY A 299 11.92 -23.88 -21.72
N SER A 300 12.26 -23.37 -20.53
CA SER A 300 11.73 -22.11 -19.99
C SER A 300 12.65 -20.93 -20.31
N LEU A 301 12.56 -20.42 -21.55
CA LEU A 301 13.44 -19.36 -22.04
C LEU A 301 13.37 -18.06 -21.23
N ARG A 302 12.16 -17.61 -20.86
CA ARG A 302 11.96 -16.34 -20.13
C ARG A 302 12.48 -16.39 -18.70
N GLU A 303 12.28 -17.51 -18.00
CA GLU A 303 12.78 -17.68 -16.64
C GLU A 303 14.31 -17.83 -16.64
N GLY A 304 14.85 -18.58 -17.60
CA GLY A 304 16.29 -18.66 -17.84
C GLY A 304 16.93 -17.29 -18.11
N GLU A 305 16.34 -16.50 -19.00
CA GLU A 305 16.78 -15.12 -19.29
C GLU A 305 16.82 -14.24 -18.04
N ALA A 306 15.76 -14.27 -17.22
CA ALA A 306 15.69 -13.50 -15.99
C ALA A 306 16.79 -13.90 -15.00
N LEU A 307 17.06 -15.21 -14.87
CA LEU A 307 18.14 -15.73 -14.03
C LEU A 307 19.52 -15.37 -14.56
N PHE A 308 19.76 -15.39 -15.88
CA PHE A 308 21.03 -14.91 -16.46
C PHE A 308 21.27 -13.44 -16.14
N ARG A 309 20.26 -12.59 -16.30
CA ARG A 309 20.37 -11.17 -15.90
C ARG A 309 20.63 -11.00 -14.41
N GLN A 310 20.01 -11.82 -13.57
CA GLN A 310 20.28 -11.80 -12.13
C GLN A 310 21.71 -12.22 -11.81
N ALA A 311 22.22 -13.27 -12.45
CA ALA A 311 23.59 -13.74 -12.30
C ALA A 311 24.59 -12.65 -12.71
N LYS A 312 24.36 -12.00 -13.86
CA LYS A 312 25.14 -10.86 -14.34
C LYS A 312 25.17 -9.71 -13.32
N ARG A 313 24.01 -9.24 -12.85
CA ARG A 313 23.94 -8.16 -11.85
C ARG A 313 24.70 -8.49 -10.57
N ARG A 314 24.57 -9.73 -10.07
CA ARG A 314 25.31 -10.18 -8.89
C ARG A 314 26.83 -10.17 -9.16
N ALA A 315 27.26 -10.66 -10.32
CA ALA A 315 28.66 -10.66 -10.71
C ALA A 315 29.23 -9.24 -10.83
N GLU A 316 28.51 -8.32 -11.47
CA GLU A 316 28.90 -6.91 -11.57
C GLU A 316 29.06 -6.24 -10.20
N THR A 317 28.16 -6.52 -9.25
CA THR A 317 28.28 -6.04 -7.86
C THR A 317 29.57 -6.55 -7.20
N ILE A 318 29.90 -7.83 -7.37
CA ILE A 318 31.15 -8.41 -6.83
C ILE A 318 32.37 -7.72 -7.44
N VAL A 319 32.42 -7.59 -8.77
CA VAL A 319 33.52 -6.94 -9.49
C VAL A 319 33.71 -5.49 -9.02
N ALA A 320 32.62 -4.75 -8.82
CA ALA A 320 32.69 -3.34 -8.46
C ALA A 320 33.08 -3.07 -6.99
N TRP A 321 32.70 -3.96 -6.06
CA TRP A 321 32.72 -3.67 -4.62
C TRP A 321 33.58 -4.62 -3.79
N TRP A 322 33.84 -5.85 -4.22
CA TRP A 322 34.49 -6.86 -3.37
C TRP A 322 35.86 -6.41 -2.85
N ALA A 323 36.76 -5.99 -3.75
CA ALA A 323 38.09 -5.53 -3.38
C ALA A 323 38.07 -4.27 -2.50
N LYS A 324 37.10 -3.37 -2.74
CA LYS A 324 36.93 -2.13 -1.95
C LYS A 324 36.48 -2.47 -0.52
N ALA A 325 35.48 -3.35 -0.40
CA ALA A 325 34.97 -3.82 0.87
C ALA A 325 36.06 -4.53 1.68
N GLN A 326 36.80 -5.44 1.03
CA GLN A 326 37.90 -6.15 1.66
C GLN A 326 38.96 -5.19 2.20
N LYS A 327 39.43 -4.24 1.38
CA LYS A 327 40.40 -3.24 1.82
C LYS A 327 39.91 -2.43 3.02
N LYS A 328 38.64 -2.02 3.02
CA LYS A 328 38.06 -1.27 4.15
C LYS A 328 37.88 -2.11 5.42
N ILE A 329 37.53 -3.38 5.28
CA ILE A 329 37.50 -4.32 6.42
C ILE A 329 38.90 -4.52 7.00
N GLU A 330 39.94 -4.58 6.16
CA GLU A 330 41.33 -4.66 6.61
C GLU A 330 41.76 -3.36 7.33
N GLU A 331 41.50 -2.19 6.75
CA GLU A 331 41.77 -0.88 7.38
C GLU A 331 41.04 -0.74 8.73
N ALA A 332 39.75 -1.10 8.79
CA ALA A 332 38.96 -1.08 10.02
C ALA A 332 39.47 -2.08 11.06
N SER A 333 39.89 -3.28 10.62
CA SER A 333 40.48 -4.29 11.51
C SER A 333 41.82 -3.86 12.08
N LEU A 334 42.63 -3.12 11.32
CA LEU A 334 43.89 -2.56 11.79
C LEU A 334 43.65 -1.41 12.77
N ALA A 335 42.66 -0.54 12.49
CA ALA A 335 42.31 0.57 13.37
C ALA A 335 41.83 0.09 14.75
N LEU A 336 41.07 -1.01 14.78
CA LEU A 336 40.56 -1.63 16.02
C LEU A 336 41.48 -2.69 16.62
N ALA A 337 42.66 -2.94 16.04
CA ALA A 337 43.57 -3.95 16.54
C ALA A 337 44.03 -3.61 17.96
N ASP A 338 43.95 -4.58 18.87
CA ASP A 338 44.36 -4.48 20.27
C ASP A 338 43.63 -3.39 21.10
N ARG A 339 42.42 -3.01 20.66
CA ARG A 339 41.60 -1.96 21.28
C ARG A 339 40.26 -2.51 21.74
N ASP A 340 40.13 -2.81 23.03
CA ASP A 340 38.93 -3.42 23.62
C ASP A 340 38.16 -2.44 24.52
N GLU A 341 38.29 -1.13 24.29
CA GLU A 341 37.61 -0.12 25.09
C GLU A 341 36.07 -0.23 24.95
N PRO A 342 35.30 -0.09 26.04
CA PRO A 342 33.84 -0.18 26.01
C PRO A 342 33.17 0.76 24.99
N GLN A 343 33.75 1.94 24.76
CA GLN A 343 33.25 2.93 23.81
C GLN A 343 33.36 2.45 22.35
N LEU A 344 34.34 1.61 22.03
CA LEU A 344 34.55 1.05 20.69
C LEU A 344 33.81 -0.27 20.44
N ALA A 345 33.11 -0.82 21.44
CA ALA A 345 32.41 -2.10 21.33
C ALA A 345 31.43 -2.14 20.14
N HIS A 346 30.73 -1.03 19.88
CA HIS A 346 29.81 -0.92 18.75
C HIS A 346 30.53 -0.96 17.38
N LEU A 347 31.78 -0.49 17.31
CA LEU A 347 32.60 -0.55 16.09
C LEU A 347 33.11 -1.97 15.83
N HIS A 348 33.44 -2.72 16.90
CA HIS A 348 33.74 -4.15 16.78
C HIS A 348 32.53 -4.95 16.28
N GLU A 349 31.34 -4.65 16.78
CA GLU A 349 30.10 -5.26 16.29
C GLU A 349 29.86 -4.92 14.81
N ALA A 350 30.05 -3.66 14.41
CA ALA A 350 29.94 -3.23 13.02
C ALA A 350 30.96 -3.93 12.11
N LEU A 351 32.21 -4.11 12.56
CA LEU A 351 33.24 -4.86 11.83
C LEU A 351 32.87 -6.34 11.69
N ALA A 352 32.33 -6.94 12.76
CA ALA A 352 31.84 -8.32 12.73
C ALA A 352 30.67 -8.49 11.75
N GLU A 353 29.71 -7.55 11.75
CA GLU A 353 28.63 -7.54 10.78
C GLU A 353 29.16 -7.37 9.35
N ALA A 354 30.11 -6.46 9.11
CA ALA A 354 30.72 -6.26 7.80
C ALA A 354 31.36 -7.56 7.26
N ARG A 355 32.08 -8.30 8.11
CA ARG A 355 32.64 -9.62 7.77
C ARG A 355 31.54 -10.64 7.47
N GLN A 356 30.44 -10.63 8.23
CA GLN A 356 29.28 -11.49 7.96
C GLN A 356 28.58 -11.15 6.64
N ARG A 357 28.52 -9.87 6.26
CA ARG A 357 27.97 -9.43 4.96
C ARG A 357 28.85 -9.89 3.80
N MET A 358 30.17 -9.83 3.95
CA MET A 358 31.12 -10.40 2.98
C MET A 358 30.90 -11.91 2.79
N SER A 359 30.72 -12.69 3.86
CA SER A 359 30.46 -14.13 3.74
C SER A 359 29.10 -14.45 3.10
N LYS A 360 28.13 -13.56 3.22
CA LYS A 360 26.83 -13.63 2.51
C LYS A 360 26.90 -13.11 1.07
N GLU A 361 28.08 -12.72 0.59
CA GLU A 361 28.31 -12.14 -0.74
C GLU A 361 27.55 -10.83 -1.00
N ASP A 362 27.45 -9.97 0.03
CA ASP A 362 26.87 -8.61 -0.04
C ASP A 362 27.97 -7.54 0.20
N PRO A 363 28.88 -7.33 -0.76
CA PRO A 363 30.06 -6.48 -0.57
C PRO A 363 29.71 -4.99 -0.43
N THR A 364 28.60 -4.52 -0.98
CA THR A 364 28.18 -3.12 -0.88
C THR A 364 27.90 -2.73 0.57
N LYS A 365 27.09 -3.52 1.29
CA LYS A 365 26.81 -3.27 2.71
C LYS A 365 28.02 -3.50 3.59
N ALA A 366 28.85 -4.48 3.25
CA ALA A 366 30.10 -4.72 3.96
C ALA A 366 31.04 -3.51 3.89
N PHE A 367 31.12 -2.87 2.72
CA PHE A 367 31.88 -1.64 2.53
C PHE A 367 31.31 -0.47 3.34
N GLU A 368 29.99 -0.24 3.28
CA GLU A 368 29.31 0.84 4.02
C GLU A 368 29.54 0.77 5.52
N LEU A 369 29.47 -0.44 6.10
CA LEU A 369 29.73 -0.66 7.53
C LEU A 369 31.21 -0.43 7.88
N ALA A 370 32.14 -0.90 7.04
CA ALA A 370 33.56 -0.84 7.35
C ALA A 370 34.19 0.53 7.10
N MET A 371 33.67 1.33 6.17
CA MET A 371 34.36 2.54 5.70
C MET A 371 34.44 3.66 6.73
N ALA A 372 33.47 3.76 7.65
CA ALA A 372 33.40 4.81 8.66
C ALA A 372 34.23 4.50 9.92
N ILE A 373 34.55 3.22 10.16
CA ILE A 373 35.21 2.75 11.38
C ILE A 373 36.57 3.44 11.60
N PRO A 374 37.50 3.50 10.62
CA PRO A 374 38.82 4.10 10.86
C PRO A 374 38.75 5.58 11.28
N GLU A 375 37.83 6.34 10.70
CA GLU A 375 37.66 7.76 11.01
C GLU A 375 37.07 7.94 12.42
N GLN A 376 36.07 7.15 12.79
CA GLN A 376 35.49 7.17 14.13
C GLN A 376 36.51 6.78 15.20
N VAL A 377 37.33 5.77 14.93
CA VAL A 377 38.43 5.38 15.82
C VAL A 377 39.44 6.52 15.97
N ALA A 378 39.81 7.20 14.89
CA ALA A 378 40.73 8.34 14.95
C ALA A 378 40.16 9.51 15.76
N GLN A 379 38.86 9.80 15.64
CA GLN A 379 38.18 10.85 16.41
C GLN A 379 38.19 10.55 17.92
N GLU A 380 38.00 9.29 18.33
CA GLU A 380 38.08 8.92 19.74
C GLU A 380 39.52 8.99 20.28
N GLN A 381 40.54 8.73 19.43
CA GLN A 381 41.93 8.95 19.82
C GLN A 381 42.25 10.42 20.02
N GLU A 382 41.85 11.28 19.09
CA GLU A 382 42.04 12.73 19.19
C GLU A 382 41.37 13.26 20.47
N ALA A 383 40.15 12.79 20.78
CA ALA A 383 39.47 13.14 22.03
C ALA A 383 40.23 12.69 23.29
N ASN A 384 40.91 11.54 23.25
CA ASN A 384 41.74 11.06 24.36
C ASN A 384 43.03 11.90 24.51
N GLU A 385 43.69 12.24 23.40
CA GLU A 385 44.88 13.11 23.39
C GLU A 385 44.54 14.53 23.91
N ASP A 386 43.41 15.10 23.49
CA ASP A 386 42.93 16.38 23.99
C ASP A 386 42.64 16.32 25.50
N ALA A 387 42.04 15.22 25.96
CA ALA A 387 41.74 15.01 27.37
C ALA A 387 43.01 14.92 28.24
N GLU A 388 44.09 14.32 27.74
CA GLU A 388 45.40 14.33 28.40
C GLU A 388 45.90 15.75 28.66
N GLY A 389 45.79 16.62 27.64
CA GLY A 389 46.16 18.04 27.74
C GLY A 389 45.36 18.78 28.81
N ILE A 390 44.03 18.62 28.79
CA ILE A 390 43.12 19.27 29.75
C ILE A 390 43.37 18.75 31.17
N LEU A 391 43.63 17.45 31.32
CA LEU A 391 43.93 16.84 32.63
C LEU A 391 45.26 17.35 33.20
N ALA A 392 46.29 17.50 32.35
CA ALA A 392 47.55 18.10 32.74
C ALA A 392 47.39 19.56 33.18
N GLU A 393 46.54 20.34 32.50
CA GLU A 393 46.21 21.71 32.92
C GLU A 393 45.47 21.74 34.26
N ALA A 394 44.48 20.86 34.46
CA ALA A 394 43.76 20.76 35.72
C ALA A 394 44.68 20.38 36.88
N ARG A 395 45.63 19.46 36.64
CA ARG A 395 46.66 19.11 37.62
C ARG A 395 47.56 20.29 37.99
N ARG A 396 48.07 21.03 36.99
CA ARG A 396 48.85 22.26 37.24
C ARG A 396 48.03 23.31 38.00
N ALA A 397 46.73 23.43 37.70
CA ALA A 397 45.84 24.34 38.41
C ALA A 397 45.68 23.94 39.89
N ILE A 398 45.56 22.65 40.20
CA ILE A 398 45.54 22.15 41.58
C ILE A 398 46.89 22.44 42.28
N GLU A 399 48.02 22.14 41.63
CA GLU A 399 49.36 22.36 42.20
C GLU A 399 49.64 23.85 42.47
N ALA A 400 49.09 24.75 41.65
CA ALA A 400 49.22 26.20 41.81
C ALA A 400 48.17 26.82 42.77
N ALA A 401 47.23 26.03 43.29
CA ALA A 401 46.13 26.51 44.13
C ALA A 401 46.50 26.52 45.61
N ASP A 402 47.26 27.54 46.02
CA ASP A 402 47.63 27.75 47.42
C ASP A 402 46.46 28.27 48.28
N GLY A 403 46.34 27.75 49.51
CA GLY A 403 45.40 28.24 50.51
C GLY A 403 43.97 27.67 50.44
N LEU A 404 43.70 26.75 49.51
CA LEU A 404 42.42 26.04 49.40
C LEU A 404 42.48 24.67 50.11
N ASP A 405 41.31 24.06 50.33
CA ASP A 405 41.20 22.62 50.56
C ASP A 405 41.18 21.88 49.21
N LEU A 406 42.24 21.11 48.96
CA LEU A 406 42.44 20.45 47.68
C LEU A 406 42.03 18.97 47.72
N GLU A 407 41.67 18.39 48.86
CA GLU A 407 41.33 16.96 48.95
C GLU A 407 40.19 16.55 48.00
N PRO A 408 39.07 17.31 47.89
CA PRO A 408 38.01 16.99 46.92
C PRO A 408 38.49 17.04 45.47
N HIS A 409 39.37 18.00 45.15
CA HIS A 409 39.92 18.17 43.80
C HIS A 409 40.87 17.03 43.43
N HIS A 410 41.69 16.54 44.38
CA HIS A 410 42.57 15.38 44.15
C HIS A 410 41.78 14.09 43.94
N ASN A 411 40.68 13.87 44.67
CA ASN A 411 39.84 12.69 44.47
C ASN A 411 39.19 12.70 43.08
N ARG A 412 38.68 13.85 42.64
CA ARG A 412 38.15 14.02 41.28
C ARG A 412 39.22 13.92 40.20
N LEU A 413 40.45 14.35 40.48
CA LEU A 413 41.57 14.16 39.55
C LEU A 413 41.86 12.66 39.35
N LYS A 414 41.85 11.86 40.41
CA LYS A 414 41.99 10.39 40.30
C LYS A 414 40.86 9.75 39.49
N GLU A 415 39.63 10.24 39.64
CA GLU A 415 38.49 9.79 38.81
C GLU A 415 38.70 10.14 37.33
N ALA A 416 39.21 11.33 37.04
CA ALA A 416 39.55 11.75 35.68
C ALA A 416 40.69 10.90 35.08
N GLU A 417 41.73 10.61 35.86
CA GLU A 417 42.86 9.75 35.46
C GLU A 417 42.37 8.31 35.20
N ALA A 418 41.47 7.79 36.04
CA ALA A 418 40.86 6.48 35.85
C ALA A 418 40.01 6.43 34.56
N ALA A 419 39.20 7.44 34.30
CA ALA A 419 38.41 7.56 33.08
C ALA A 419 39.30 7.60 31.82
N LEU A 420 40.37 8.39 31.87
CA LEU A 420 41.34 8.47 30.78
C LEU A 420 42.05 7.13 30.54
N SER A 421 42.46 6.44 31.60
CA SER A 421 43.08 5.10 31.50
C SER A 421 42.14 4.03 30.94
N ALA A 422 40.83 4.24 31.06
CA ALA A 422 39.79 3.39 30.50
C ALA A 422 39.44 3.77 29.05
N GLY A 423 40.10 4.77 28.46
CA GLY A 423 39.85 5.26 27.11
C GLY A 423 38.68 6.24 26.99
N ASP A 424 38.16 6.78 28.10
CA ASP A 424 37.07 7.76 28.12
C ASP A 424 37.59 9.20 28.25
N GLY A 425 38.15 9.72 27.16
CA GLY A 425 38.69 11.08 27.10
C GLY A 425 37.63 12.15 27.34
N ARG A 426 36.40 11.95 26.84
CA ARG A 426 35.32 12.92 27.03
C ARG A 426 34.94 13.07 28.50
N GLN A 427 34.80 11.96 29.23
CA GLN A 427 34.54 11.99 30.66
C GLN A 427 35.73 12.61 31.43
N ALA A 428 36.96 12.20 31.11
CA ALA A 428 38.16 12.73 31.74
C ALA A 428 38.28 14.26 31.56
N ALA A 429 38.10 14.75 30.33
CA ALA A 429 38.10 16.18 30.01
C ALA A 429 37.00 16.94 30.76
N GLY A 430 35.78 16.38 30.81
CA GLY A 430 34.65 16.98 31.52
C GLY A 430 34.90 17.14 33.03
N ILE A 431 35.49 16.12 33.66
CA ILE A 431 35.88 16.18 35.08
C ILE A 431 37.00 17.21 35.28
N ALA A 432 38.04 17.18 34.45
CA ALA A 432 39.19 18.10 34.53
C ALA A 432 38.77 19.57 34.36
N GLU A 433 37.89 19.89 33.41
CA GLU A 433 37.39 21.27 33.24
C GLU A 433 36.46 21.68 34.38
N SER A 434 35.70 20.74 34.96
CA SER A 434 34.93 21.03 36.18
C SER A 434 35.82 21.34 37.38
N ILE A 435 36.98 20.68 37.51
CA ILE A 435 37.98 20.96 38.54
C ILE A 435 38.54 22.38 38.35
N ARG A 436 38.95 22.74 37.14
CA ARG A 436 39.43 24.10 36.84
C ARG A 436 38.41 25.16 37.22
N ARG A 437 37.14 24.97 36.82
CA ARG A 437 36.06 25.91 37.17
C ARG A 437 35.81 26.00 38.67
N SER A 438 35.81 24.89 39.41
CA SER A 438 35.62 24.94 40.86
C SER A 438 36.78 25.62 41.58
N LEU A 439 38.03 25.43 41.13
CA LEU A 439 39.19 26.12 41.68
C LEU A 439 39.13 27.64 41.50
N VAL A 440 38.67 28.11 40.34
CA VAL A 440 38.48 29.55 40.10
C VAL A 440 37.45 30.13 41.07
N VAL A 441 36.31 29.45 41.23
CA VAL A 441 35.24 29.88 42.15
C VAL A 441 35.73 29.92 43.61
N GLU A 442 36.44 28.88 44.06
CA GLU A 442 37.00 28.84 45.40
C GLU A 442 38.07 29.94 45.62
N ARG A 443 38.90 30.22 44.61
CA ARG A 443 39.91 31.29 44.68
C ARG A 443 39.30 32.68 44.72
N GLU A 444 38.28 32.94 43.91
CA GLU A 444 37.52 34.19 43.97
C GLU A 444 36.83 34.35 45.33
N ALA A 445 36.28 33.27 45.88
CA ALA A 445 35.68 33.29 47.20
C ALA A 445 36.71 33.61 48.30
N MET A 446 37.88 32.98 48.22
CA MET A 446 39.00 33.24 49.13
C MET A 446 39.43 34.72 49.11
N ASP A 447 39.60 35.30 47.92
CA ASP A 447 40.07 36.69 47.79
C ASP A 447 39.08 37.70 48.35
N VAL A 448 37.78 37.47 48.15
CA VAL A 448 36.69 38.30 48.70
C VAL A 448 36.66 38.20 50.23
N VAL A 449 36.65 36.98 50.77
CA VAL A 449 36.59 36.76 52.23
C VAL A 449 37.84 37.32 52.90
N ARG A 450 39.04 37.06 52.38
CA ARG A 450 40.28 37.63 52.94
C ARG A 450 40.30 39.15 52.90
N ARG A 451 39.73 39.77 51.86
CA ARG A 451 39.60 41.24 51.79
C ARG A 451 38.67 41.75 52.89
N ALA A 452 37.52 41.13 53.08
CA ALA A 452 36.57 41.51 54.12
C ALA A 452 37.14 41.28 55.54
N MET A 453 37.81 40.16 55.79
CA MET A 453 38.43 39.88 57.09
C MET A 453 39.57 40.85 57.43
N ARG A 454 40.29 41.41 56.44
CA ARG A 454 41.24 42.51 56.68
C ARG A 454 40.57 43.80 57.15
N GLN A 455 39.30 44.00 56.80
CA GLN A 455 38.46 45.13 57.19
C GLN A 455 37.49 44.76 58.32
N ARG A 456 37.77 43.66 59.04
CA ARG A 456 36.93 43.16 60.13
C ARG A 456 36.55 44.23 61.15
N ALA A 457 37.50 45.05 61.59
CA ALA A 457 37.23 46.13 62.54
C ALA A 457 36.20 47.15 62.02
N THR A 458 36.16 47.39 60.71
CA THR A 458 35.15 48.25 60.07
C THR A 458 33.78 47.59 60.08
N ILE A 459 33.70 46.26 59.88
CA ILE A 459 32.45 45.50 59.98
C ILE A 459 31.95 45.51 61.43
N GLU A 460 32.84 45.30 62.41
CA GLU A 460 32.53 45.34 63.85
C GLU A 460 32.02 46.71 64.31
N GLN A 461 32.53 47.80 63.75
CA GLN A 461 32.05 49.15 64.04
C GLN A 461 30.57 49.36 63.65
N ARG A 462 30.06 48.65 62.64
CA ARG A 462 28.69 48.84 62.12
C ARG A 462 27.61 48.43 63.13
N PHE A 463 27.91 47.46 63.99
CA PHE A 463 27.00 46.95 65.02
C PHE A 463 27.48 47.28 66.45
N GLN A 464 28.46 48.17 66.58
CA GLN A 464 28.98 48.56 67.89
C GLN A 464 27.92 49.33 68.69
N GLY A 465 27.64 48.86 69.90
CA GLY A 465 26.66 49.47 70.79
C GLY A 465 25.22 48.96 70.58
N PHE A 466 25.00 48.02 69.65
CA PHE A 466 23.72 47.35 69.53
C PHE A 466 23.52 46.32 70.64
N GLU A 467 22.27 46.06 71.03
CA GLU A 467 21.97 45.02 72.03
C GLU A 467 22.24 43.60 71.51
N ASP A 468 22.10 43.38 70.21
CA ASP A 468 22.37 42.11 69.52
C ASP A 468 23.80 42.00 68.96
N ALA A 469 24.71 42.89 69.36
CA ALA A 469 26.10 42.93 68.88
C ALA A 469 26.85 41.60 69.04
N GLU A 470 26.54 40.81 70.08
CA GLU A 470 27.12 39.48 70.30
C GLU A 470 26.70 38.46 69.22
N ALA A 471 25.45 38.53 68.75
CA ALA A 471 24.96 37.66 67.68
C ALA A 471 25.64 37.98 66.35
N TRP A 472 25.81 39.26 66.02
CA TRP A 472 26.58 39.72 64.85
C TRP A 472 28.05 39.30 64.94
N GLY A 473 28.66 39.45 66.12
CA GLY A 473 30.03 39.01 66.39
C GLY A 473 30.22 37.50 66.21
N THR A 474 29.25 36.69 66.66
CA THR A 474 29.28 35.23 66.48
C THR A 474 29.24 34.85 65.00
N ARG A 475 28.35 35.45 64.22
CA ARG A 475 28.29 35.22 62.76
C ARG A 475 29.59 35.60 62.06
N LEU A 476 30.22 36.70 62.47
CA LEU A 476 31.51 37.12 61.92
C LEU A 476 32.65 36.17 62.30
N ALA A 477 32.64 35.65 63.53
CA ALA A 477 33.59 34.64 64.00
C ALA A 477 33.39 33.29 63.27
N ASP A 478 32.16 32.88 62.98
CA ASP A 478 31.87 31.67 62.20
C ASP A 478 32.42 31.78 60.77
N ILE A 479 32.32 32.96 60.14
CA ILE A 479 32.92 33.22 58.82
C ILE A 479 34.45 33.09 58.88
N GLU A 480 35.08 33.60 59.94
CA GLU A 480 36.52 33.48 60.15
C GLU A 480 36.93 32.01 60.37
N ALA A 481 36.17 31.26 61.18
CA ALA A 481 36.40 29.83 61.39
C ALA A 481 36.24 29.01 60.10
N ASP A 482 35.24 29.33 59.25
CA ASP A 482 35.07 28.72 57.94
C ASP A 482 36.24 29.07 57.00
N ALA A 483 36.77 30.30 57.06
CA ALA A 483 37.95 30.73 56.31
C ALA A 483 39.24 30.03 56.77
N GLU A 484 39.43 29.86 58.08
CA GLU A 484 40.54 29.11 58.67
C GLU A 484 40.49 27.63 58.28
N ALA A 485 39.29 27.06 58.23
CA ALA A 485 39.03 25.71 57.72
C ALA A 485 39.10 25.62 56.18
N ARG A 486 39.45 26.70 55.48
CA ARG A 486 39.57 26.80 54.01
C ARG A 486 38.27 26.48 53.24
N ARG A 487 37.12 26.63 53.89
CA ARG A 487 35.78 26.49 53.28
C ARG A 487 35.33 27.83 52.69
N TRP A 488 36.07 28.31 51.69
CA TRP A 488 35.95 29.69 51.19
C TRP A 488 34.61 30.01 50.56
N THR A 489 34.03 29.09 49.77
CA THR A 489 32.67 29.29 49.22
C THR A 489 31.59 29.38 50.29
N GLN A 490 31.71 28.61 51.38
CA GLN A 490 30.81 28.70 52.52
C GLN A 490 30.98 30.04 53.26
N ALA A 491 32.22 30.41 53.58
CA ALA A 491 32.56 31.67 54.23
C ALA A 491 32.07 32.88 53.40
N ARG A 492 32.20 32.84 52.07
CA ARG A 492 31.71 33.91 51.19
C ARG A 492 30.21 34.05 51.24
N ARG A 493 29.45 32.95 51.18
CA ARG A 493 27.98 33.02 51.28
C ARG A 493 27.53 33.59 52.62
N ALA A 494 28.18 33.18 53.71
CA ALA A 494 27.89 33.69 55.05
C ALA A 494 28.25 35.18 55.18
N LEU A 495 29.36 35.62 54.56
CA LEU A 495 29.76 37.02 54.50
C LEU A 495 28.79 37.88 53.68
N ASP A 496 28.38 37.43 52.50
CA ASP A 496 27.41 38.14 51.65
C ASP A 496 26.07 38.30 52.39
N ALA A 497 25.63 37.25 53.11
CA ALA A 497 24.44 37.31 53.96
C ALA A 497 24.61 38.28 55.14
N LEU A 498 25.74 38.24 55.85
CA LEU A 498 26.04 39.16 56.94
C LEU A 498 26.04 40.62 56.46
N SER A 499 26.68 40.91 55.32
CA SER A 499 26.70 42.25 54.74
C SER A 499 25.30 42.70 54.35
N GLY A 500 24.51 41.84 53.70
CA GLY A 500 23.14 42.16 53.29
C GLY A 500 22.24 42.47 54.48
N ASP A 501 22.35 41.70 55.56
CA ASP A 501 21.54 41.94 56.76
C ASP A 501 21.97 43.23 57.49
N LEU A 502 23.27 43.53 57.55
CA LEU A 502 23.77 44.80 58.11
C LEU A 502 23.32 46.01 57.27
N ASP A 503 23.33 45.89 55.94
CA ASP A 503 22.85 46.94 55.04
C ASP A 503 21.34 47.18 55.21
N ALA A 504 20.55 46.12 55.47
CA ALA A 504 19.13 46.23 55.79
C ALA A 504 18.92 46.92 57.14
N GLN A 505 19.67 46.51 58.17
CA GLN A 505 19.60 47.10 59.49
C GLN A 505 19.94 48.60 59.50
N GLU A 506 20.95 49.02 58.74
CA GLU A 506 21.32 50.43 58.59
C GLU A 506 20.23 51.25 57.88
N ARG A 507 19.60 50.67 56.86
CA ARG A 507 18.47 51.31 56.16
C ARG A 507 17.28 51.49 57.09
N ASP A 508 16.85 50.42 57.75
CA ASP A 508 15.67 50.41 58.61
C ASP A 508 15.87 51.37 59.80
N ARG A 509 17.09 51.42 60.36
CA ARG A 509 17.45 52.41 61.39
C ARG A 509 17.39 53.83 60.85
N GLY A 510 17.92 54.09 59.65
CA GLY A 510 17.85 55.41 59.02
C GLY A 510 16.42 55.86 58.74
N GLU A 511 15.51 54.95 58.40
CA GLU A 511 14.08 55.22 58.27
C GLU A 511 13.43 55.52 59.63
N ALA A 512 13.75 54.74 60.67
CA ALA A 512 13.27 54.99 62.03
C ALA A 512 13.76 56.35 62.59
N GLU A 513 15.00 56.75 62.30
CA GLU A 513 15.54 58.08 62.65
C GLU A 513 14.75 59.21 61.98
N GLN A 514 14.45 59.08 60.68
CA GLN A 514 13.64 60.06 59.96
C GLN A 514 12.23 60.17 60.54
N LEU A 515 11.60 59.03 60.87
CA LEU A 515 10.29 59.01 61.53
C LEU A 515 10.33 59.64 62.92
N LEU A 516 11.36 59.37 63.71
CA LEU A 516 11.55 59.98 65.03
C LEU A 516 11.66 61.50 64.92
N ASP A 517 12.45 62.01 63.98
CA ASP A 517 12.61 63.44 63.78
C ASP A 517 11.31 64.11 63.32
N PHE A 518 10.55 63.45 62.43
CA PHE A 518 9.21 63.90 62.04
C PHE A 518 8.27 63.99 63.25
N LEU A 519 8.14 62.92 64.04
CA LEU A 519 7.26 62.91 65.22
C LEU A 519 7.71 63.92 66.28
N ARG A 520 9.01 64.19 66.43
CA ARG A 520 9.52 65.26 67.30
C ARG A 520 9.09 66.64 66.84
N GLU A 521 9.11 66.91 65.54
CA GLU A 521 8.62 68.17 64.98
C GLU A 521 7.11 68.32 65.19
N GLU A 522 6.33 67.27 64.91
CA GLU A 522 4.89 67.27 65.16
C GLU A 522 4.56 67.46 66.65
N TRP A 523 5.30 66.78 67.54
CA TRP A 523 5.14 66.92 68.97
C TRP A 523 5.39 68.34 69.44
N ARG A 524 6.43 69.04 68.93
CA ARG A 524 6.68 70.45 69.27
C ARG A 524 5.48 71.35 68.94
N ALA A 525 4.84 71.13 67.79
CA ALA A 525 3.66 71.89 67.40
C ALA A 525 2.44 71.54 68.27
N LEU A 526 2.19 70.25 68.50
CA LEU A 526 1.07 69.77 69.30
C LEU A 526 1.19 70.17 70.78
N ARG A 527 2.42 70.15 71.32
CA ARG A 527 2.72 70.58 72.69
C ARG A 527 2.32 72.05 72.91
N ALA A 528 2.59 72.93 71.95
CA ALA A 528 2.17 74.33 72.00
C ALA A 528 0.64 74.48 71.95
N GLN A 529 -0.05 73.66 71.15
CA GLN A 529 -1.51 73.63 71.11
C GLN A 529 -2.12 73.12 72.42
N ALA A 530 -1.55 72.08 73.03
CA ALA A 530 -1.97 71.56 74.32
C ALA A 530 -1.81 72.58 75.46
N GLU A 531 -0.75 73.39 75.43
CA GLU A 531 -0.54 74.49 76.37
C GLU A 531 -1.60 75.59 76.19
N ALA A 532 -1.97 75.92 74.95
CA ALA A 532 -3.06 76.86 74.67
C ALA A 532 -4.44 76.35 75.13
N ALA A 533 -4.66 75.02 75.08
CA ALA A 533 -5.87 74.35 75.56
C ALA A 533 -5.88 74.10 77.10
N GLN A 534 -4.90 74.64 77.84
CA GLN A 534 -4.73 74.45 79.29
C GLN A 534 -4.50 72.99 79.75
N ILE A 535 -4.04 72.10 78.87
CA ILE A 535 -3.62 70.74 79.25
C ILE A 535 -2.23 70.83 79.90
N GLY A 536 -2.16 70.58 81.21
CA GLY A 536 -0.95 70.76 82.02
C GLY A 536 0.17 69.75 81.74
N VAL A 537 1.37 70.03 82.26
CA VAL A 537 2.58 69.19 82.08
C VAL A 537 2.46 67.81 82.75
N GLY A 538 1.52 67.63 83.68
CA GLY A 538 1.23 66.35 84.33
C GLY A 538 0.13 65.52 83.65
N ASP A 539 -0.28 65.85 82.43
CA ASP A 539 -1.24 65.05 81.66
C ASP A 539 -0.60 63.74 81.17
N ASP A 540 -1.30 62.63 81.37
CA ASP A 540 -0.79 61.28 81.09
C ASP A 540 -0.42 61.10 79.60
N ASP A 541 -1.22 61.61 78.66
CA ASP A 541 -0.91 61.50 77.22
C ASP A 541 0.32 62.33 76.83
N ARG A 542 0.54 63.49 77.47
CA ARG A 542 1.76 64.31 77.24
C ARG A 542 3.02 63.61 77.76
N LEU A 543 2.93 63.00 78.94
CA LEU A 543 4.03 62.25 79.54
C LEU A 543 4.35 60.98 78.73
N ASP A 544 3.33 60.31 78.21
CA ASP A 544 3.50 59.15 77.34
C ASP A 544 4.20 59.49 76.02
N VAL A 545 3.86 60.61 75.37
CA VAL A 545 4.56 61.03 74.14
C VAL A 545 6.05 61.30 74.40
N GLU A 546 6.39 62.05 75.45
CA GLU A 546 7.80 62.34 75.79
C GLU A 546 8.57 61.06 76.16
N ARG A 547 7.92 60.16 76.92
CA ARG A 547 8.49 58.86 77.29
C ARG A 547 8.74 58.00 76.05
N LEU A 548 7.74 57.83 75.18
CA LEU A 548 7.81 56.98 73.99
C LEU A 548 8.78 57.53 72.94
N LEU A 549 8.89 58.86 72.78
CA LEU A 549 9.93 59.47 71.95
C LEU A 549 11.33 59.20 72.49
N GLY A 550 11.52 59.28 73.81
CA GLY A 550 12.78 58.93 74.46
C GLY A 550 13.11 57.43 74.35
N GLU A 551 12.10 56.57 74.46
CA GLU A 551 12.23 55.12 74.26
C GLU A 551 12.59 54.79 72.81
N ALA A 552 11.91 55.40 71.83
CA ALA A 552 12.23 55.25 70.40
C ALA A 552 13.66 55.70 70.10
N GLU A 553 14.09 56.86 70.61
CA GLU A 553 15.48 57.33 70.47
C GLU A 553 16.49 56.35 71.08
N SER A 554 16.18 55.81 72.25
CA SER A 554 17.03 54.82 72.93
C SER A 554 17.12 53.51 72.14
N CYS A 555 15.98 53.01 71.65
CA CYS A 555 15.91 51.80 70.83
C CYS A 555 16.69 51.94 69.52
N ILE A 556 16.57 53.09 68.83
CA ILE A 556 17.36 53.40 67.61
C ILE A 556 18.86 53.38 67.90
N LYS A 557 19.30 54.02 69.00
CA LYS A 557 20.72 54.04 69.41
C LYS A 557 21.26 52.64 69.75
N ARG A 558 20.41 51.78 70.30
CA ARG A 558 20.72 50.38 70.65
C ARG A 558 20.54 49.40 69.48
N GLY A 559 20.22 49.86 68.27
CA GLY A 559 19.99 49.00 67.12
C GLY A 559 18.73 48.12 67.22
N MET A 560 17.80 48.43 68.13
CA MET A 560 16.54 47.70 68.31
C MET A 560 15.46 48.33 67.43
N THR A 561 15.63 48.22 66.11
CA THR A 561 14.77 48.87 65.12
C THR A 561 13.29 48.45 65.19
N PRO A 562 12.94 47.16 65.41
CA PRO A 562 11.55 46.76 65.58
C PRO A 562 10.87 47.44 66.79
N GLU A 563 11.54 47.46 67.93
CA GLU A 563 11.08 48.09 69.16
C GLU A 563 11.03 49.61 69.04
N ALA A 564 11.94 50.20 68.27
CA ALA A 564 11.89 51.62 67.92
C ALA A 564 10.66 51.95 67.09
N LEU A 565 10.36 51.17 66.06
CA LEU A 565 9.19 51.37 65.20
C LEU A 565 7.87 51.19 65.98
N GLU A 566 7.82 50.23 66.91
CA GLU A 566 6.67 50.06 67.81
C GLU A 566 6.49 51.26 68.75
N ALA A 567 7.57 51.77 69.34
CA ALA A 567 7.55 52.97 70.17
C ALA A 567 7.13 54.22 69.36
N LEU A 568 7.60 54.37 68.12
CA LEU A 568 7.19 55.45 67.21
C LEU A 568 5.71 55.36 66.84
N SER A 569 5.21 54.17 66.51
CA SER A 569 3.78 53.97 66.23
C SER A 569 2.92 54.26 67.46
N SER A 570 3.39 53.89 68.65
CA SER A 570 2.69 54.17 69.91
C SER A 570 2.71 55.66 70.25
N THR A 571 3.79 56.36 69.89
CA THR A 571 3.92 57.82 70.03
C THR A 571 2.88 58.52 69.16
N ASP A 572 2.75 58.13 67.89
CA ASP A 572 1.74 58.71 66.98
C ASP A 572 0.31 58.51 67.52
N ALA A 573 0.00 57.30 68.01
CA ALA A 573 -1.29 57.02 68.63
C ALA A 573 -1.56 57.88 69.90
N ALA A 574 -0.55 58.15 70.71
CA ALA A 574 -0.66 59.04 71.87
C ALA A 574 -0.82 60.51 71.46
N MET A 575 -0.08 60.96 70.45
CA MET A 575 -0.25 62.30 69.88
C MET A 575 -1.65 62.49 69.27
N GLU A 576 -2.19 61.49 68.59
CA GLU A 576 -3.55 61.54 68.04
C GLU A 576 -4.63 61.61 69.13
N ARG A 577 -4.47 60.89 70.25
CA ARG A 577 -5.37 61.05 71.41
C ARG A 577 -5.33 62.46 71.97
N LEU A 578 -4.14 63.05 72.06
CA LEU A 578 -3.97 64.41 72.53
C LEU A 578 -4.56 65.43 71.53
N ARG A 579 -4.34 65.25 70.22
CA ARG A 579 -4.94 66.08 69.14
C ARG A 579 -6.45 66.16 69.20
N ARG A 580 -7.12 65.08 69.62
CA ARG A 580 -8.59 65.04 69.77
C ARG A 580 -9.09 65.84 70.98
N ARG A 581 -8.21 66.10 71.94
CA ARG A 581 -8.51 66.80 73.21
C ARG A 581 -8.10 68.27 73.18
N THR A 582 -7.12 68.64 72.36
CA THR A 582 -6.64 70.01 72.09
C THR A 582 -7.44 70.68 70.99
#